data_AF-A0A820VAF2-F1
#
_entry.id   AF-A0A820VAF2-F1
#
_cell.length_a   1.000
_cell.length_b   1.000
_cell.length_c   1.000
_cell.angle_alpha   90.00
_cell.angle_beta   90.00
_cell.angle_gamma   90.00
#
_symmetry.space_group_name_H-M   'P 1'
#
loop_
_entity.id
_entity.type
_entity.pdbx_description
1 polymer ?
#
loop_
_entity_poly.entity_id
_entity_poly.type
_entity_poly.pdbx_seq_one_letter_code
_entity_poly.pdbx_strand_id
1 'polypeptide(L)'
;VYVERHLRATTLFCTIKIINYYTLDIHKNMIDTVGYFLEDNLVTNKLEQVTIQTIKNLLHIFLYNNVFYYKDKIYTLMKGSPNTMPLSDTLPNIFLFTWQKKILKEIKSKNEFFGRYKDQIFFTWNNGNEEQLGSFLQTIRDKKPNVQFQKLIGTNVPFLNAFVENQNGELFTRVYHHPILPRYTLPYVVGHSKLAHGDWFRSALIRAVCYCSLIEDFTLERIYLELTCLANGYSIFFVENNVQHFFSYFHADTMRYLKDQTMYDKFRHDWFGYMTMQYELSDKLQTFNDNDCLI
;
A
#
# COMPACT_ATOMS: atom_id res chain seq x y z
N VAL A 1 -16.06 -9.67 -27.08
CA VAL A 1 -16.06 -9.48 -25.62
C VAL A 1 -15.78 -8.01 -25.37
N TYR A 2 -16.81 -7.22 -25.05
CA TYR A 2 -16.62 -5.82 -24.68
C TYR A 2 -15.94 -5.81 -23.30
N VAL A 3 -14.62 -5.63 -23.28
CA VAL A 3 -13.93 -5.24 -22.06
C VAL A 3 -14.33 -3.78 -21.86
N GLU A 4 -15.23 -3.50 -20.91
CA GLU A 4 -15.53 -2.12 -20.52
C GLU A 4 -14.21 -1.47 -20.09
N ARG A 5 -13.63 -0.63 -20.96
CA ARG A 5 -12.50 0.20 -20.59
C ARG A 5 -13.02 1.24 -19.60
N HIS A 6 -12.82 0.97 -18.32
CA HIS A 6 -13.25 1.85 -17.22
C HIS A 6 -12.45 3.16 -17.21
N LEU A 7 -11.28 3.19 -17.85
CA LEU A 7 -10.45 4.37 -18.03
C LEU A 7 -10.70 5.00 -19.41
N ARG A 8 -10.93 6.31 -19.41
CA ARG A 8 -10.96 7.21 -20.57
C ARG A 8 -9.58 7.86 -20.73
N ALA A 9 -9.29 8.40 -21.91
CA ALA A 9 -8.07 9.20 -22.12
C ALA A 9 -7.96 10.40 -21.15
N THR A 10 -9.09 10.92 -20.68
CA THR A 10 -9.17 12.05 -19.75
C THR A 10 -9.30 11.64 -18.28
N THR A 11 -9.24 10.35 -17.94
CA THR A 11 -9.38 9.91 -16.55
C THR A 11 -8.25 10.48 -15.71
N LEU A 12 -8.64 11.17 -14.65
CA LEU A 12 -7.70 11.64 -13.64
C LEU A 12 -7.51 10.57 -12.58
N PHE A 13 -6.29 10.44 -12.11
CA PHE A 13 -5.93 9.73 -10.90
C PHE A 13 -5.77 10.74 -9.77
N CYS A 14 -6.26 10.35 -8.60
CA CYS A 14 -6.07 11.12 -7.38
C CYS A 14 -5.38 10.26 -6.34
N THR A 15 -4.29 10.75 -5.79
CA THR A 15 -3.69 10.19 -4.58
C THR A 15 -3.88 11.13 -3.43
N ILE A 16 -4.15 10.57 -2.25
CA ILE A 16 -4.25 11.31 -0.99
C ILE A 16 -3.32 10.65 0.01
N LYS A 17 -2.44 11.44 0.63
CA LYS A 17 -1.59 11.01 1.75
C LYS A 17 -1.99 11.75 3.01
N ILE A 18 -2.49 11.01 4.01
CA ILE A 18 -2.82 11.55 5.33
C ILE A 18 -1.52 11.87 6.08
N ILE A 19 -1.32 13.14 6.43
CA ILE A 19 -0.08 13.61 7.05
C ILE A 19 -0.03 13.24 8.53
N ASN A 20 -1.19 13.29 9.20
CA ASN A 20 -1.30 13.13 10.64
C ASN A 20 -1.95 11.80 11.05
N TYR A 21 -1.64 10.70 10.34
CA TYR A 21 -2.28 9.38 10.50
C TYR A 21 -2.31 8.89 11.96
N TYR A 22 -1.19 9.01 12.68
CA TYR A 22 -1.11 8.56 14.07
C TYR A 22 -1.65 9.58 15.08
N THR A 23 -1.97 10.79 14.64
CA THR A 23 -2.45 11.91 15.48
C THR A 23 -3.71 12.54 14.90
N LEU A 24 -4.62 11.70 14.39
CA LEU A 24 -5.82 12.12 13.64
C LEU A 24 -6.76 12.99 14.46
N ASP A 25 -7.09 12.58 15.68
CA ASP A 25 -8.09 13.27 16.51
C ASP A 25 -7.80 13.09 18.01
N ILE A 26 -8.55 13.80 18.86
CA ILE A 26 -8.54 13.62 20.31
C ILE A 26 -9.12 12.26 20.69
N HIS A 27 -8.67 11.73 21.83
CA HIS A 27 -9.03 10.39 22.29
C HIS A 27 -10.55 10.17 22.39
N LYS A 28 -11.30 11.16 22.89
CA LYS A 28 -12.77 11.08 22.98
C LYS A 28 -13.41 10.79 21.61
N ASN A 29 -13.05 11.57 20.59
CA ASN A 29 -13.59 11.41 19.23
C ASN A 29 -13.19 10.06 18.63
N MET A 30 -11.98 9.58 18.90
CA MET A 30 -11.53 8.26 18.45
C MET A 30 -12.35 7.13 19.09
N ILE A 31 -12.56 7.18 20.41
CA ILE A 31 -13.37 6.20 21.15
C ILE A 31 -14.82 6.19 20.65
N ASP A 32 -15.40 7.37 20.45
CA ASP A 32 -16.77 7.48 19.91
C ASP A 32 -16.86 6.95 18.48
N THR A 33 -15.85 7.20 17.65
CA THR A 33 -15.79 6.66 16.28
C THR A 33 -15.70 5.13 16.25
N VAL A 34 -14.98 4.51 17.19
CA VAL A 34 -15.00 3.05 17.34
C VAL A 34 -16.37 2.56 17.77
N GLY A 35 -17.02 3.26 18.71
CA GLY A 35 -18.40 2.96 19.11
C GLY A 35 -19.35 2.92 17.90
N TYR A 36 -19.40 4.02 17.13
CA TYR A 36 -20.22 4.10 15.92
C TYR A 36 -19.86 3.05 14.88
N PHE A 37 -18.57 2.74 14.71
CA PHE A 37 -18.13 1.69 13.79
C PHE A 37 -18.66 0.32 14.22
N LEU A 38 -18.58 -0.02 15.50
CA LEU A 38 -19.07 -1.30 16.00
C LEU A 38 -20.60 -1.38 15.91
N GLU A 39 -21.32 -0.30 16.22
CA GLU A 39 -22.78 -0.23 16.08
C GLU A 39 -23.23 -0.44 14.63
N ASP A 40 -22.51 0.14 13.66
CA ASP A 40 -22.81 0.01 12.23
C ASP A 40 -22.52 -1.39 11.64
N ASN A 41 -21.59 -2.14 12.24
CA ASN A 41 -21.04 -3.36 11.63
C ASN A 41 -21.33 -4.65 12.41
N LEU A 42 -21.84 -4.55 13.64
CA LEU A 42 -22.23 -5.72 14.42
C LEU A 42 -23.74 -5.92 14.38
N VAL A 43 -24.15 -7.19 14.25
CA VAL A 43 -25.58 -7.58 14.36
C VAL A 43 -26.08 -7.43 15.78
N THR A 44 -25.20 -7.60 16.77
CA THR A 44 -25.52 -7.45 18.20
C THR A 44 -24.69 -6.33 18.82
N ASN A 45 -25.09 -5.81 19.97
CA ASN A 45 -24.32 -4.79 20.71
C ASN A 45 -23.10 -5.39 21.46
N LYS A 46 -22.55 -6.49 20.94
CA LYS A 46 -21.42 -7.22 21.50
C LYS A 46 -20.49 -7.69 20.39
N LEU A 47 -19.19 -7.52 20.63
CA LEU A 47 -18.16 -8.25 19.92
C LEU A 47 -17.81 -9.45 20.79
N GLU A 48 -18.13 -10.66 20.31
CA GLU A 48 -18.09 -11.88 21.10
C GLU A 48 -18.93 -11.73 22.40
N GLN A 49 -18.28 -11.69 23.56
CA GLN A 49 -18.93 -11.52 24.87
C GLN A 49 -18.80 -10.10 25.44
N VAL A 50 -18.12 -9.20 24.74
CA VAL A 50 -17.77 -7.87 25.23
C VAL A 50 -18.72 -6.83 24.64
N THR A 51 -19.38 -6.05 25.49
CA THR A 51 -20.29 -4.99 25.03
C THR A 51 -19.54 -3.82 24.39
N ILE A 52 -20.16 -3.08 23.47
CA ILE A 52 -19.56 -1.88 22.87
C ILE A 52 -19.15 -0.88 23.97
N GLN A 53 -19.97 -0.72 25.01
CA GLN A 53 -19.64 0.17 26.13
C GLN A 53 -18.39 -0.30 26.90
N THR A 54 -18.25 -1.61 27.12
CA THR A 54 -17.03 -2.17 27.73
C THR A 54 -15.81 -1.90 26.86
N ILE A 55 -15.91 -2.08 25.54
CA ILE A 55 -14.82 -1.75 24.60
C ILE A 55 -14.45 -0.27 24.69
N LYS A 56 -15.43 0.64 24.68
CA LYS A 56 -15.19 2.09 24.83
C LYS A 56 -14.46 2.41 26.15
N ASN A 57 -14.84 1.76 27.25
CA ASN A 57 -14.19 1.94 28.54
C ASN A 57 -12.74 1.42 28.54
N LEU A 58 -12.49 0.27 27.92
CA LEU A 58 -11.13 -0.28 27.76
C LEU A 58 -10.26 0.64 26.89
N LEU A 59 -10.81 1.17 25.80
CA LEU A 59 -10.12 2.15 24.95
C LEU A 59 -9.84 3.46 25.68
N HIS A 60 -10.74 3.90 26.56
CA HIS A 60 -10.49 5.04 27.42
C HIS A 60 -9.28 4.79 28.33
N ILE A 61 -9.23 3.64 29.01
CA ILE A 61 -8.07 3.27 29.83
C ILE A 61 -6.80 3.20 28.97
N PHE A 62 -6.87 2.56 27.81
CA PHE A 62 -5.74 2.41 26.91
C PHE A 62 -5.19 3.75 26.43
N LEU A 63 -6.05 4.67 25.95
CA LEU A 63 -5.61 5.94 25.36
C LEU A 63 -5.15 6.95 26.42
N TYR A 64 -5.85 7.06 27.54
CA TYR A 64 -5.57 8.08 28.56
C TYR A 64 -4.43 7.73 29.52
N ASN A 65 -3.95 6.49 29.54
CA ASN A 65 -2.81 6.08 30.37
C ASN A 65 -1.48 6.05 29.61
N ASN A 66 -1.41 6.70 28.44
CA ASN A 66 -0.17 6.84 27.69
C ASN A 66 0.63 8.04 28.17
N VAL A 67 1.58 7.75 29.07
CA VAL A 67 2.47 8.74 29.67
C VAL A 67 3.91 8.41 29.28
N PHE A 68 4.70 9.43 28.93
CA PHE A 68 6.12 9.28 28.62
C PHE A 68 6.97 10.37 29.28
N TYR A 69 8.21 10.03 29.59
CA TYR A 69 9.19 10.95 30.19
C TYR A 69 10.16 11.45 29.12
N TYR A 70 10.35 12.77 29.06
CA TYR A 70 11.31 13.39 28.15
C TYR A 70 11.81 14.71 28.74
N LYS A 71 13.12 14.97 28.70
CA LYS A 71 13.74 16.23 29.20
C LYS A 71 13.19 16.65 30.57
N ASP A 72 13.24 15.74 31.54
CA ASP A 72 12.84 15.98 32.92
C ASP A 72 11.38 16.41 33.11
N LYS A 73 10.53 16.03 32.16
CA LYS A 73 9.09 16.29 32.19
C LYS A 73 8.32 15.03 31.83
N ILE A 74 7.16 14.90 32.47
CA ILE A 74 6.17 13.86 32.21
C ILE A 74 5.13 14.43 31.25
N TYR A 75 4.89 13.74 30.15
CA TYR A 75 3.93 14.11 29.12
C TYR A 75 2.86 13.05 28.97
N THR A 76 1.63 13.48 28.71
CA THR A 76 0.52 12.59 28.34
C THR A 76 0.21 12.79 26.87
N LEU A 77 -0.01 11.68 26.15
CA LEU A 77 -0.50 11.75 24.78
C LEU A 77 -1.93 12.31 24.80
N MET A 78 -2.21 13.36 24.01
CA MET A 78 -3.53 14.02 23.99
C MET A 78 -4.36 13.70 22.74
N LYS A 79 -3.71 13.18 21.69
CA LYS A 79 -4.31 12.91 20.38
C LYS A 79 -3.69 11.66 19.78
N GLY A 80 -4.52 10.89 19.08
CA GLY A 80 -4.05 9.74 18.32
C GLY A 80 -3.81 8.49 19.15
N SER A 81 -2.88 7.65 18.68
CA SER A 81 -2.45 6.42 19.36
C SER A 81 -0.92 6.36 19.35
N PRO A 82 -0.26 5.84 20.41
CA PRO A 82 1.20 5.72 20.43
C PRO A 82 1.68 4.69 19.40
N ASN A 83 2.55 5.05 18.45
CA ASN A 83 2.90 4.24 17.27
C ASN A 83 3.42 2.80 17.52
N THR A 84 3.72 2.43 18.77
CA THR A 84 4.32 1.15 19.15
C THR A 84 3.34 0.18 19.82
N MET A 85 2.06 0.52 19.94
CA MET A 85 1.09 -0.30 20.65
C MET A 85 0.18 -1.13 19.71
N PRO A 86 -0.39 -2.26 20.19
CA PRO A 86 -1.17 -3.18 19.34
C PRO A 86 -2.35 -2.55 18.59
N LEU A 87 -2.91 -1.45 19.10
CA LEU A 87 -4.07 -0.77 18.51
C LEU A 87 -3.71 0.40 17.59
N SER A 88 -2.43 0.65 17.37
CA SER A 88 -1.97 1.91 16.78
C SER A 88 -2.17 2.02 15.28
N ASP A 89 -2.30 0.91 14.58
CA ASP A 89 -2.80 0.90 13.20
C ASP A 89 -4.33 0.72 13.17
N THR A 90 -4.92 -0.02 14.11
CA THR A 90 -6.35 -0.32 14.14
C THR A 90 -7.21 0.93 14.35
N LEU A 91 -6.89 1.78 15.34
CA LEU A 91 -7.72 2.94 15.67
C LEU A 91 -7.73 3.99 14.55
N PRO A 92 -6.58 4.40 13.96
CA PRO A 92 -6.58 5.27 12.79
C PRO A 92 -7.31 4.64 11.59
N ASN A 93 -7.21 3.33 11.39
CA ASN A 93 -7.90 2.67 10.29
C ASN A 93 -9.42 2.71 10.42
N ILE A 94 -9.97 2.50 11.62
CA ILE A 94 -11.40 2.66 11.89
C ILE A 94 -11.83 4.11 11.69
N PHE A 95 -11.02 5.06 12.18
CA PHE A 95 -11.32 6.48 12.02
C PHE A 95 -11.38 6.89 10.54
N LEU A 96 -10.37 6.50 9.77
CA LEU A 96 -10.31 6.77 8.33
C LEU A 96 -11.38 6.02 7.55
N PHE A 97 -11.79 4.82 8.00
CA PHE A 97 -12.92 4.11 7.40
C PHE A 97 -14.21 4.94 7.48
N THR A 98 -14.49 5.56 8.62
CA THR A 98 -15.66 6.44 8.78
C THR A 98 -15.50 7.74 7.98
N TRP A 99 -14.31 8.34 7.97
CA TRP A 99 -14.03 9.56 7.20
C TRP A 99 -14.16 9.34 5.68
N GLN A 100 -13.62 8.24 5.16
CA GLN A 100 -13.59 7.96 3.72
C GLN A 100 -14.97 7.63 3.14
N LYS A 101 -15.99 7.30 3.96
CA LYS A 101 -17.36 6.97 3.50
C LYS A 101 -17.91 8.02 2.52
N LYS A 102 -17.58 9.30 2.71
CA LYS A 102 -18.00 10.39 1.79
C LYS A 102 -17.33 10.29 0.42
N ILE A 103 -16.03 9.99 0.38
CA ILE A 103 -15.30 9.74 -0.86
C ILE A 103 -15.89 8.50 -1.54
N LEU A 104 -15.99 7.39 -0.80
CA LEU A 104 -16.53 6.13 -1.29
C LEU A 104 -17.93 6.26 -1.89
N LYS A 105 -18.82 7.06 -1.29
CA LYS A 105 -20.16 7.29 -1.84
C LYS A 105 -20.10 7.91 -3.24
N GLU A 106 -19.27 8.93 -3.42
CA GLU A 106 -19.07 9.60 -4.70
C GLU A 106 -18.46 8.64 -5.73
N ILE A 107 -17.37 7.97 -5.36
CA ILE A 107 -16.67 7.01 -6.22
C ILE A 107 -17.59 5.87 -6.65
N LYS A 108 -18.33 5.25 -5.72
CA LYS A 108 -19.25 4.15 -6.05
C LYS A 108 -20.36 4.60 -6.98
N SER A 109 -20.92 5.80 -6.78
CA SER A 109 -21.98 6.33 -7.65
C SER A 109 -21.55 6.55 -9.10
N LYS A 110 -20.23 6.68 -9.33
CA LYS A 110 -19.62 6.90 -10.64
C LYS A 110 -18.93 5.66 -11.21
N ASN A 111 -19.02 4.51 -10.53
CA ASN A 111 -18.31 3.27 -10.88
C ASN A 111 -16.79 3.48 -11.05
N GLU A 112 -16.19 4.28 -10.17
CA GLU A 112 -14.74 4.57 -10.16
C GLU A 112 -13.98 3.57 -9.28
N PHE A 113 -12.68 3.41 -9.53
CA PHE A 113 -11.80 2.63 -8.67
C PHE A 113 -11.50 3.39 -7.39
N PHE A 114 -11.39 2.68 -6.26
CA PHE A 114 -10.88 3.21 -5.00
C PHE A 114 -10.08 2.14 -4.26
N GLY A 115 -8.90 2.52 -3.78
CA GLY A 115 -8.05 1.72 -2.91
C GLY A 115 -7.49 2.56 -1.77
N ARG A 116 -7.33 1.96 -0.60
CA ARG A 116 -6.63 2.57 0.53
C ARG A 116 -5.65 1.56 1.12
N TYR A 117 -4.43 2.02 1.37
CA TYR A 117 -3.44 1.32 2.17
C TYR A 117 -2.94 2.26 3.27
N LYS A 118 -3.31 1.96 4.52
CA LYS A 118 -3.04 2.80 5.69
C LYS A 118 -3.44 4.28 5.48
N ASP A 119 -2.44 5.16 5.41
CA ASP A 119 -2.52 6.61 5.27
C ASP A 119 -2.58 7.07 3.80
N GLN A 120 -2.47 6.15 2.84
CA GLN A 120 -2.48 6.46 1.41
C GLN A 120 -3.76 5.95 0.74
N ILE A 121 -4.39 6.81 -0.04
CA ILE A 121 -5.60 6.51 -0.81
C ILE A 121 -5.32 6.80 -2.28
N PHE A 122 -5.87 5.97 -3.15
CA PHE A 122 -5.87 6.15 -4.60
C PHE A 122 -7.30 5.94 -5.13
N PHE A 123 -7.73 6.80 -6.05
CA PHE A 123 -8.98 6.60 -6.78
C PHE A 123 -8.94 7.24 -8.16
N THR A 124 -9.83 6.79 -9.05
CA THR A 124 -9.99 7.32 -10.41
C THR A 124 -11.13 8.33 -10.47
N TRP A 125 -11.08 9.20 -11.48
CA TRP A 125 -12.09 10.23 -11.70
C TRP A 125 -12.26 10.50 -13.20
N ASN A 126 -13.28 9.89 -13.81
CA ASN A 126 -13.61 10.03 -15.23
C ASN A 126 -14.41 11.30 -15.55
N ASN A 127 -15.27 11.72 -14.61
CA ASN A 127 -16.28 12.74 -14.83
C ASN A 127 -15.93 14.03 -14.08
N GLY A 128 -15.09 14.84 -14.71
CA GLY A 128 -14.78 16.19 -14.29
C GLY A 128 -13.33 16.58 -14.57
N ASN A 129 -13.01 17.85 -14.32
CA ASN A 129 -11.64 18.36 -14.41
C ASN A 129 -10.97 18.40 -13.03
N GLU A 130 -9.68 18.75 -13.02
CA GLU A 130 -8.88 18.84 -11.79
C GLU A 130 -9.46 19.84 -10.77
N GLU A 131 -10.05 20.95 -11.23
CA GLU A 131 -10.65 21.98 -10.37
C GLU A 131 -11.90 21.46 -9.63
N GLN A 132 -12.79 20.75 -10.32
CA GLN A 132 -13.98 20.15 -9.74
C GLN A 132 -13.62 19.10 -8.69
N LEU A 133 -12.65 18.22 -9.01
CA LEU A 133 -12.12 17.26 -8.05
C LEU A 133 -11.43 17.96 -6.88
N GLY A 134 -10.70 19.04 -7.16
CA GLY A 134 -10.05 19.89 -6.18
C GLY A 134 -11.05 20.44 -5.15
N SER A 135 -12.18 20.96 -5.63
CA SER A 135 -13.29 21.53 -4.86
C SER A 135 -14.04 20.48 -4.03
N PHE A 136 -14.26 19.28 -4.60
CA PHE A 136 -14.82 18.14 -3.88
C PHE A 136 -13.95 17.76 -2.68
N LEU A 137 -12.64 17.64 -2.89
CA LEU A 137 -11.69 17.31 -1.82
C LEU A 137 -11.58 18.42 -0.78
N GLN A 138 -11.74 19.69 -1.17
CA GLN A 138 -11.80 20.79 -0.23
C GLN A 138 -13.03 20.69 0.68
N THR A 139 -14.19 20.37 0.10
CA THR A 139 -15.44 20.16 0.88
C THR A 139 -15.28 19.03 1.91
N ILE A 140 -14.53 17.98 1.58
CA ILE A 140 -14.23 16.88 2.52
C ILE A 140 -13.32 17.37 3.65
N ARG A 141 -12.28 18.15 3.32
CA ARG A 141 -11.37 18.75 4.30
C ARG A 141 -12.12 19.66 5.28
N ASP A 142 -12.96 20.54 4.77
CA ASP A 142 -13.67 21.54 5.60
C ASP A 142 -14.64 20.86 6.59
N LYS A 143 -15.24 19.73 6.20
CA LYS A 143 -16.13 18.96 7.09
C LYS A 143 -15.39 18.24 8.22
N LYS A 144 -14.09 17.94 8.06
CA LYS A 144 -13.25 17.26 9.06
C LYS A 144 -11.83 17.83 9.05
N PRO A 145 -11.63 19.04 9.61
CA PRO A 145 -10.33 19.74 9.58
C PRO A 145 -9.20 18.97 10.30
N ASN A 146 -9.57 18.08 11.22
CA ASN A 146 -8.65 17.22 11.95
C ASN A 146 -7.89 16.25 11.02
N VAL A 147 -8.46 15.88 9.86
CA VAL A 147 -7.78 15.01 8.89
C VAL A 147 -6.97 15.87 7.93
N GLN A 148 -5.67 15.96 8.17
CA GLN A 148 -4.74 16.70 7.32
C GLN A 148 -4.17 15.77 6.26
N PHE A 149 -4.26 16.19 5.00
CA PHE A 149 -3.75 15.39 3.89
C PHE A 149 -3.11 16.22 2.78
N GLN A 150 -2.20 15.61 2.04
CA GLN A 150 -1.70 16.08 0.75
C GLN A 150 -2.42 15.32 -0.36
N LYS A 151 -2.60 15.98 -1.51
CA LYS A 151 -3.21 15.36 -2.70
C LYS A 151 -2.35 15.60 -3.93
N LEU A 152 -2.31 14.63 -4.83
CA LEU A 152 -1.82 14.80 -6.20
C LEU A 152 -2.93 14.36 -7.14
N ILE A 153 -3.18 15.18 -8.16
CA ILE A 153 -4.18 14.92 -9.19
C ILE A 153 -3.48 15.01 -10.54
N GLY A 154 -3.77 14.07 -11.43
CA GLY A 154 -3.23 14.09 -12.78
C GLY A 154 -3.53 12.81 -13.53
N THR A 155 -3.17 12.74 -14.80
CA THR A 155 -3.20 11.49 -15.57
C THR A 155 -2.05 10.56 -15.20
N ASN A 156 -1.05 11.07 -14.48
CA ASN A 156 0.01 10.27 -13.87
C ASN A 156 0.28 10.73 -12.43
N VAL A 157 0.40 9.77 -11.52
CA VAL A 157 0.63 10.03 -10.09
C VAL A 157 1.45 8.90 -9.45
N PRO A 158 2.29 9.20 -8.45
CA PRO A 158 2.90 8.17 -7.63
C PRO A 158 1.90 7.65 -6.58
N PHE A 159 1.81 6.33 -6.42
CA PHE A 159 1.04 5.69 -5.35
C PHE A 159 1.82 4.52 -4.78
N LEU A 160 2.07 4.54 -3.46
CA LEU A 160 3.00 3.61 -2.82
C LEU A 160 4.38 3.67 -3.51
N ASN A 161 4.87 2.52 -4.00
CA ASN A 161 6.15 2.41 -4.71
C ASN A 161 5.95 2.27 -6.23
N ALA A 162 4.77 2.64 -6.75
CA ALA A 162 4.43 2.60 -8.17
C ALA A 162 4.19 4.01 -8.72
N PHE A 163 4.66 4.28 -9.92
CA PHE A 163 4.26 5.42 -10.71
C PHE A 163 3.18 4.94 -11.67
N VAL A 164 1.98 5.51 -11.54
CA VAL A 164 0.78 5.05 -12.24
C VAL A 164 0.41 6.09 -13.27
N GLU A 165 0.18 5.67 -14.51
CA GLU A 165 -0.09 6.55 -15.65
C GLU A 165 -1.25 6.03 -16.50
N ASN A 166 -2.10 6.95 -16.91
CA ASN A 166 -3.15 6.75 -17.89
C ASN A 166 -2.64 7.18 -19.27
N GLN A 167 -2.37 6.22 -20.14
CA GLN A 167 -2.02 6.49 -21.53
C GLN A 167 -3.26 6.19 -22.38
N ASN A 168 -4.04 7.23 -22.71
CA ASN A 168 -5.20 7.14 -23.60
C ASN A 168 -6.27 6.10 -23.18
N GLY A 169 -6.51 5.93 -21.88
CA GLY A 169 -7.47 4.96 -21.33
C GLY A 169 -6.88 3.58 -21.03
N GLU A 170 -5.55 3.44 -21.13
CA GLU A 170 -4.83 2.24 -20.74
C GLU A 170 -3.92 2.54 -19.54
N LEU A 171 -3.90 1.62 -18.58
CA LEU A 171 -3.15 1.76 -17.33
C LEU A 171 -1.72 1.25 -17.51
N PHE A 172 -0.76 2.16 -17.37
CA PHE A 172 0.65 1.85 -17.34
C PHE A 172 1.22 2.11 -15.95
N THR A 173 2.11 1.23 -15.51
CA THR A 173 2.80 1.38 -14.24
C THR A 173 4.29 1.14 -14.40
N ARG A 174 5.08 1.75 -13.53
CA ARG A 174 6.52 1.47 -13.36
C ARG A 174 6.91 1.66 -11.90
N VAL A 175 8.09 1.20 -11.50
CA VAL A 175 8.58 1.45 -10.14
C VAL A 175 8.80 2.95 -9.92
N TYR A 176 8.31 3.45 -8.79
CA TYR A 176 8.52 4.82 -8.35
C TYR A 176 9.59 4.88 -7.27
N HIS A 177 10.63 5.69 -7.52
CA HIS A 177 11.66 6.02 -6.55
C HIS A 177 11.45 7.44 -6.06
N HIS A 178 11.21 7.61 -4.76
CA HIS A 178 11.06 8.94 -4.19
C HIS A 178 12.39 9.71 -4.27
N PRO A 179 12.45 10.92 -4.86
CA PRO A 179 13.71 11.60 -5.19
C PRO A 179 14.66 11.84 -4.01
N ILE A 180 14.07 11.99 -2.81
CA ILE A 180 14.78 12.36 -1.58
C ILE A 180 15.16 11.13 -0.73
N LEU A 181 14.57 9.95 -0.99
CA LEU A 181 14.88 8.78 -0.18
C LEU A 181 16.29 8.25 -0.53
N PRO A 182 17.12 7.93 0.49
CA PRO A 182 18.45 7.42 0.24
C PRO A 182 18.40 6.11 -0.56
N ARG A 183 19.26 6.02 -1.57
CA ARG A 183 19.36 4.87 -2.48
C ARG A 183 20.20 3.73 -1.90
N TYR A 184 20.18 3.58 -0.58
CA TYR A 184 20.99 2.59 0.12
C TYR A 184 20.13 1.39 0.46
N THR A 185 20.56 0.25 -0.05
CA THR A 185 20.07 -1.06 0.38
C THR A 185 20.95 -1.50 1.56
N LEU A 186 20.65 -2.66 2.16
CA LEU A 186 21.51 -3.19 3.20
C LEU A 186 22.94 -3.34 2.63
N PRO A 187 23.96 -2.62 3.13
CA PRO A 187 25.30 -2.70 2.57
C PRO A 187 25.83 -4.13 2.69
N TYR A 188 26.64 -4.57 1.72
CA TYR A 188 27.26 -5.89 1.79
C TYR A 188 28.36 -5.86 2.84
N VAL A 189 28.03 -6.26 4.07
CA VAL A 189 28.97 -6.26 5.20
C VAL A 189 29.30 -7.69 5.59
N VAL A 190 30.59 -7.95 5.76
CA VAL A 190 31.11 -9.25 6.22
C VAL A 190 30.45 -9.61 7.57
N GLY A 191 29.85 -10.79 7.66
CA GLY A 191 29.16 -11.28 8.86
C GLY A 191 27.63 -11.31 8.76
N HIS A 192 27.04 -10.71 7.73
CA HIS A 192 25.60 -10.85 7.44
C HIS A 192 25.32 -12.05 6.52
N SER A 193 24.13 -12.64 6.66
CA SER A 193 23.72 -13.78 5.84
C SER A 193 23.60 -13.38 4.37
N LYS A 194 24.39 -14.04 3.51
CA LYS A 194 24.30 -13.87 2.05
C LYS A 194 22.91 -14.24 1.50
N LEU A 195 22.15 -15.08 2.22
CA LEU A 195 20.79 -15.47 1.85
C LEU A 195 19.84 -14.27 1.90
N ALA A 196 19.89 -13.47 2.99
CA ALA A 196 19.02 -12.31 3.15
C ALA A 196 19.24 -11.26 2.04
N HIS A 197 20.49 -11.10 1.62
CA HIS A 197 20.86 -10.23 0.50
C HIS A 197 20.32 -10.74 -0.85
N GLY A 198 20.39 -12.06 -1.10
CA GLY A 198 19.83 -12.68 -2.30
C GLY A 198 18.31 -12.58 -2.36
N ASP A 199 17.64 -12.85 -1.24
CA ASP A 199 16.18 -12.74 -1.14
C ASP A 199 15.69 -11.32 -1.37
N TRP A 200 16.36 -10.32 -0.78
CA TRP A 200 16.02 -8.92 -1.03
C TRP A 200 16.11 -8.56 -2.52
N PHE A 201 17.21 -8.92 -3.19
CA PHE A 201 17.43 -8.58 -4.59
C PHE A 201 16.43 -9.29 -5.50
N ARG A 202 16.16 -10.58 -5.23
CA ARG A 202 15.12 -11.35 -5.92
C ARG A 202 13.74 -10.73 -5.73
N SER A 203 13.36 -10.35 -4.50
CA SER A 203 12.10 -9.66 -4.23
C SER A 203 11.99 -8.31 -4.94
N ALA A 204 13.10 -7.58 -5.08
CA ALA A 204 13.13 -6.33 -5.83
C ALA A 204 12.90 -6.54 -7.34
N LEU A 205 13.51 -7.57 -7.93
CA LEU A 205 13.27 -7.97 -9.33
C LEU A 205 11.82 -8.42 -9.55
N ILE A 206 11.28 -9.24 -8.65
CA ILE A 206 9.88 -9.65 -8.67
C ILE A 206 8.96 -8.42 -8.63
N ARG A 207 9.22 -7.48 -7.73
CA ARG A 207 8.46 -6.22 -7.64
C ARG A 207 8.53 -5.43 -8.94
N ALA A 208 9.70 -5.36 -9.59
CA ALA A 208 9.86 -4.70 -10.87
C ALA A 208 8.97 -5.33 -11.95
N VAL A 209 8.88 -6.66 -12.03
CA VAL A 209 7.97 -7.36 -12.97
C VAL A 209 6.50 -7.08 -12.66
N CYS A 210 6.13 -7.06 -11.38
CA CYS A 210 4.76 -6.74 -10.97
C CYS A 210 4.39 -5.31 -11.39
N TYR A 211 5.31 -4.36 -11.22
CA TYR A 211 5.01 -2.93 -11.38
C TYR A 211 5.25 -2.40 -12.78
N CYS A 212 6.23 -2.89 -13.53
CA CYS A 212 6.55 -2.35 -14.86
C CYS A 212 5.67 -2.98 -15.92
N SER A 213 4.80 -2.17 -16.53
CA SER A 213 3.98 -2.60 -17.67
C SER A 213 4.80 -2.81 -18.94
N LEU A 214 5.82 -1.98 -19.14
CA LEU A 214 6.69 -2.03 -20.32
C LEU A 214 8.02 -2.72 -20.02
N ILE A 215 8.55 -3.43 -21.01
CA ILE A 215 9.86 -4.09 -20.93
C ILE A 215 11.00 -3.08 -20.76
N GLU A 216 10.86 -1.89 -21.34
CA GLU A 216 11.82 -0.79 -21.17
C GLU A 216 11.91 -0.36 -19.70
N ASP A 217 10.75 -0.15 -19.05
CA ASP A 217 10.68 0.24 -17.65
C ASP A 217 11.24 -0.84 -16.73
N PHE A 218 10.94 -2.11 -17.00
CA PHE A 218 11.53 -3.23 -16.27
C PHE A 218 13.04 -3.31 -16.47
N THR A 219 13.53 -3.13 -17.70
CA THR A 219 14.96 -3.17 -18.00
C THR A 219 15.70 -2.05 -17.28
N LEU A 220 15.14 -0.83 -17.28
CA LEU A 220 15.70 0.31 -16.56
C LEU A 220 15.74 0.05 -15.05
N GLU A 221 14.65 -0.48 -14.48
CA GLU A 221 14.61 -0.84 -13.05
C GLU A 221 15.61 -1.96 -12.72
N ARG A 222 15.73 -2.98 -13.57
CA ARG A 222 16.71 -4.07 -13.40
C ARG A 222 18.13 -3.53 -13.34
N ILE A 223 18.53 -2.73 -14.33
CA ILE A 223 19.85 -2.09 -14.38
C ILE A 223 20.05 -1.20 -13.16
N TYR A 224 19.02 -0.45 -12.75
CA TYR A 224 19.07 0.37 -11.55
C TYR A 224 19.34 -0.46 -10.29
N LEU A 225 18.69 -1.61 -10.12
CA LEU A 225 18.90 -2.52 -9.00
C LEU A 225 20.30 -3.16 -9.03
N GLU A 226 20.78 -3.56 -10.21
CA GLU A 226 22.14 -4.10 -10.40
C GLU A 226 23.20 -3.06 -9.98
N LEU A 227 23.10 -1.83 -10.49
CA LEU A 227 24.01 -0.73 -10.15
C LEU A 227 23.93 -0.37 -8.66
N THR A 228 22.73 -0.40 -8.07
CA THR A 228 22.54 -0.15 -6.64
C THR A 228 23.27 -1.21 -5.82
N CYS A 229 23.19 -2.49 -6.18
CA CYS A 229 23.93 -3.55 -5.48
C CYS A 229 25.45 -3.34 -5.60
N LEU A 230 25.96 -3.07 -6.80
CA LEU A 230 27.40 -2.83 -7.00
C LEU A 230 27.89 -1.62 -6.17
N ALA A 231 27.13 -0.52 -6.14
CA ALA A 231 27.46 0.67 -5.36
C ALA A 231 27.43 0.41 -3.84
N ASN A 232 26.68 -0.60 -3.38
CA ASN A 232 26.61 -1.00 -1.97
C ASN A 232 27.60 -2.14 -1.61
N GLY A 233 28.59 -2.42 -2.48
CA GLY A 233 29.70 -3.33 -2.21
C GLY A 233 29.47 -4.81 -2.57
N TYR A 234 28.39 -5.11 -3.29
CA TYR A 234 28.12 -6.47 -3.74
C TYR A 234 29.04 -6.82 -4.91
N SER A 235 29.56 -8.06 -4.95
CA SER A 235 30.40 -8.50 -6.07
C SER A 235 29.60 -8.62 -7.37
N ILE A 236 30.24 -8.39 -8.52
CA ILE A 236 29.62 -8.62 -9.84
C ILE A 236 29.09 -10.05 -9.99
N PHE A 237 29.83 -11.05 -9.52
CA PHE A 237 29.40 -12.46 -9.54
C PHE A 237 28.10 -12.69 -8.78
N PHE A 238 27.92 -12.03 -7.64
CA PHE A 238 26.66 -12.10 -6.90
C PHE A 238 25.49 -11.55 -7.71
N VAL A 239 25.65 -10.36 -8.30
CA VAL A 239 24.60 -9.71 -9.09
C VAL A 239 24.23 -10.56 -10.30
N GLU A 240 25.25 -10.97 -11.07
CA GLU A 240 25.11 -11.80 -12.27
C GLU A 240 24.41 -13.13 -11.98
N ASN A 241 24.83 -13.85 -10.93
CA ASN A 241 24.22 -15.11 -10.55
C ASN A 241 22.74 -14.96 -10.16
N ASN A 242 22.39 -13.89 -9.43
CA ASN A 242 21.00 -13.68 -9.01
C ASN A 242 20.11 -13.24 -10.18
N VAL A 243 20.61 -12.39 -11.09
CA VAL A 243 19.87 -11.99 -12.30
C VAL A 243 19.67 -13.20 -13.21
N GLN A 244 20.72 -13.99 -13.43
CA GLN A 244 20.63 -15.21 -14.23
C GLN A 244 19.65 -16.20 -13.61
N HIS A 245 19.76 -16.46 -12.31
CA HIS A 245 18.84 -17.34 -11.59
C HIS A 245 17.39 -16.87 -11.71
N PHE A 246 17.14 -15.56 -11.59
CA PHE A 246 15.81 -14.98 -11.74
C PHE A 246 15.20 -15.32 -13.11
N PHE A 247 15.90 -15.05 -14.21
CA PHE A 247 15.37 -15.36 -15.54
C PHE A 247 15.24 -16.87 -15.81
N SER A 248 16.22 -17.67 -15.38
CA SER A 248 16.17 -19.13 -15.56
C SER A 248 15.02 -19.77 -14.78
N TYR A 249 14.70 -19.26 -13.58
CA TYR A 249 13.56 -19.74 -12.77
C TYR A 249 12.23 -19.60 -13.51
N PHE A 250 12.09 -18.58 -14.36
CA PHE A 250 10.89 -18.34 -15.16
C PHE A 250 11.03 -18.76 -16.63
N HIS A 251 12.08 -19.53 -16.96
CA HIS A 251 12.36 -19.98 -18.33
C HIS A 251 12.41 -18.82 -19.35
N ALA A 252 12.98 -17.69 -18.95
CA ALA A 252 12.95 -16.45 -19.73
C ALA A 252 14.33 -15.81 -19.92
N ASP A 253 15.36 -16.64 -20.04
CA ASP A 253 16.77 -16.24 -20.19
C ASP A 253 17.02 -15.26 -21.34
N THR A 254 16.26 -15.38 -22.44
CA THR A 254 16.37 -14.51 -23.62
C THR A 254 15.98 -13.06 -23.33
N MET A 255 15.05 -12.82 -22.39
CA MET A 255 14.62 -11.46 -22.00
C MET A 255 15.72 -10.68 -21.27
N ARG A 256 16.81 -11.34 -20.89
CA ARG A 256 17.97 -10.67 -20.34
C ARG A 256 18.59 -9.72 -21.37
N TYR A 257 18.60 -10.12 -22.64
CA TYR A 257 19.30 -9.44 -23.73
C TYR A 257 18.35 -8.84 -24.77
N LEU A 258 17.18 -9.43 -24.96
CA LEU A 258 16.20 -9.00 -25.95
C LEU A 258 15.07 -8.22 -25.27
N LYS A 259 14.76 -7.04 -25.83
CA LYS A 259 13.61 -6.23 -25.43
C LYS A 259 12.45 -6.55 -26.36
N ASP A 260 11.65 -7.53 -25.97
CA ASP A 260 10.44 -7.93 -26.69
C ASP A 260 9.23 -7.82 -25.75
N GLN A 261 8.33 -6.89 -26.05
CA GLN A 261 7.15 -6.62 -25.21
C GLN A 261 6.20 -7.82 -25.17
N THR A 262 6.02 -8.54 -26.27
CA THR A 262 5.10 -9.70 -26.32
C THR A 262 5.62 -10.85 -25.47
N MET A 263 6.92 -11.11 -25.50
CA MET A 263 7.57 -12.10 -24.64
C MET A 263 7.46 -11.68 -23.16
N TYR A 264 7.68 -10.39 -22.88
CA TYR A 264 7.57 -9.85 -21.52
C TYR A 264 6.14 -9.92 -20.97
N ASP A 265 5.13 -9.61 -21.78
CA ASP A 265 3.72 -9.73 -21.40
C ASP A 265 3.34 -11.18 -21.08
N LYS A 266 3.81 -12.14 -21.90
CA LYS A 266 3.63 -13.56 -21.62
C LYS A 266 4.28 -13.96 -20.29
N PHE A 267 5.52 -13.55 -20.07
CA PHE A 267 6.23 -13.80 -18.83
C PHE A 267 5.50 -13.22 -17.60
N ARG A 268 5.02 -11.97 -17.69
CA ARG A 268 4.23 -11.35 -16.61
C ARG A 268 2.94 -12.11 -16.35
N HIS A 269 2.25 -12.53 -17.41
CA HIS A 269 1.04 -13.33 -17.30
C HIS A 269 1.28 -14.64 -16.56
N ASP A 270 2.31 -15.39 -16.96
CA ASP A 270 2.70 -16.65 -16.32
C ASP A 270 3.06 -16.43 -14.84
N TRP A 271 3.78 -15.34 -14.53
CA TRP A 271 4.10 -14.94 -13.16
C TRP A 271 2.85 -14.66 -12.31
N PHE A 272 1.91 -13.84 -12.79
CA PHE A 272 0.68 -13.55 -12.07
C PHE A 272 -0.20 -14.80 -11.89
N GLY A 273 -0.21 -15.70 -12.88
CA GLY A 273 -0.86 -17.01 -12.76
C GLY A 273 -0.23 -17.85 -11.66
N TYR A 274 1.10 -17.96 -11.62
CA TYR A 274 1.82 -18.66 -10.56
C TYR A 274 1.52 -18.09 -9.17
N MET A 275 1.57 -16.76 -9.02
CA MET A 275 1.27 -16.11 -7.74
C MET A 275 -0.16 -16.38 -7.28
N THR A 276 -1.14 -16.31 -8.18
CA THR A 276 -2.54 -16.62 -7.86
C THR A 276 -2.69 -18.05 -7.34
N MET A 277 -2.06 -19.02 -8.01
CA MET A 277 -2.04 -20.41 -7.56
C MET A 277 -1.41 -20.58 -6.17
N GLN A 278 -0.29 -19.88 -5.88
CA GLN A 278 0.34 -19.94 -4.56
C GLN A 278 -0.54 -19.36 -3.45
N TYR A 279 -1.26 -18.28 -3.72
CA TYR A 279 -2.23 -17.72 -2.79
C TYR A 279 -3.37 -18.71 -2.49
N GLU A 280 -3.95 -19.32 -3.52
CA GLU A 280 -5.02 -20.32 -3.36
C GLU A 280 -4.55 -21.56 -2.57
N LEU A 281 -3.31 -22.01 -2.81
CA LEU A 281 -2.73 -23.12 -2.05
C LEU A 281 -2.51 -22.77 -0.58
N SER A 282 -2.04 -21.54 -0.31
CA SER A 282 -1.82 -21.05 1.05
C SER A 282 -3.14 -20.95 1.82
N ASP A 283 -4.20 -20.45 1.18
CA ASP A 283 -5.54 -20.36 1.74
C ASP A 283 -6.14 -21.75 2.05
N LYS A 284 -5.94 -22.72 1.14
CA LYS A 284 -6.31 -24.13 1.38
C LYS A 284 -5.54 -24.77 2.54
N LEU A 285 -4.25 -24.48 2.67
CA LEU A 285 -3.44 -24.99 3.79
C LEU A 285 -3.87 -24.36 5.12
N GLN A 286 -4.19 -23.06 5.13
CA GLN A 286 -4.66 -22.38 6.33
C GLN A 286 -6.02 -22.94 6.78
N THR A 287 -6.97 -23.07 5.86
CA THR A 287 -8.28 -23.69 6.15
C THR A 287 -8.17 -25.14 6.59
N PHE A 288 -7.22 -25.92 6.06
CA PHE A 288 -6.94 -27.27 6.53
C PHE A 288 -6.43 -27.26 7.99
N ASN A 289 -5.45 -26.43 8.31
CA ASN A 289 -4.87 -26.34 9.66
C ASN A 289 -5.89 -25.83 10.70
N ASP A 290 -6.76 -24.90 10.31
CA ASP A 290 -7.82 -24.37 11.20
C ASP A 290 -8.89 -25.43 11.50
N ASN A 291 -9.17 -26.34 10.57
CA ASN A 291 -10.10 -27.44 10.76
C ASN A 291 -9.53 -28.58 11.64
N ASP A 292 -8.22 -28.84 11.57
CA ASP A 292 -7.55 -29.83 12.43
C ASP A 292 -7.35 -29.33 13.88
N CYS A 293 -7.35 -28.01 14.11
CA CYS A 293 -7.32 -27.43 15.46
C CYS A 293 -8.67 -27.46 16.20
N LEU A 294 -9.74 -27.93 15.52
CA LEU A 294 -11.10 -28.03 16.07
C LEU A 294 -11.49 -29.46 16.50
N ILE A 295 -10.54 -30.41 16.55
CA ILE A 295 -10.73 -31.78 17.03
C ILE A 295 -10.08 -31.99 18.40
#